data_AF-A0A0F7VLE8-F1
#
_entry.id   AF-A0A0F7VLE8-F1
#
_cell.length_a   1.000
_cell.length_b   1.000
_cell.length_c   1.000
_cell.angle_alpha   90.00
_cell.angle_beta   90.00
_cell.angle_gamma   90.00
#
_symmetry.space_group_name_H-M   'P 1'
#
loop_
_entity.id
_entity.type
_entity.pdbx_description
1 polymer ?
#
loop_
_entity_poly.entity_id
_entity_poly.type
_entity_poly.pdbx_seq_one_letter_code
_entity_poly.pdbx_strand_id
1 'polypeptide(L)'
;MSTPVPRSRRRYVPAPEAAAPRRPVDQAKVGRRAVRRRAAGMTASEAAAALEDARLQQHMDRDREDLADDKRGPAEVAEWERIAQLLATTGGVYDPETDAVVQDELAADRRAEEAEQQRLQEQQQLAARADELAAHMRAGRLDRTVQTRPGDEAARELLVHRGDYHPVVDSWLAQALADRSGHYADPAARTAAADSLPEAVRAHAALLTALARTGAPAADGELEFAGRLAQADAEATDALAAWLERSLAPTELGEAGDR
;
A
#
# COMPACT_ATOMS: atom_id res chain seq x y z
N MET A 1 20.86 34.68 57.43
CA MET A 1 21.56 33.81 56.46
C MET A 1 20.60 32.68 56.10
N SER A 2 20.03 32.69 54.89
CA SER A 2 19.08 31.66 54.42
C SER A 2 19.70 30.86 53.30
N THR A 3 19.89 29.57 53.54
CA THR A 3 20.35 28.58 52.56
C THR A 3 19.17 28.11 51.69
N PRO A 4 19.30 28.05 50.36
CA PRO A 4 18.23 27.57 49.50
C PRO A 4 18.20 26.04 49.43
N VAL A 5 16.99 25.48 49.44
CA VAL A 5 16.69 24.04 49.37
C VAL A 5 16.92 23.49 47.96
N PRO A 6 17.55 22.31 47.77
CA PRO A 6 17.77 21.74 46.45
C PRO A 6 16.50 21.12 45.88
N ARG A 7 16.14 21.51 44.65
CA ARG A 7 15.02 20.97 43.89
C ARG A 7 15.35 19.56 43.37
N SER A 8 14.55 18.59 43.80
CA SER A 8 14.55 17.21 43.31
C SER A 8 14.34 17.16 41.79
N ARG A 9 15.37 16.69 41.05
CA ARG A 9 15.26 16.34 39.63
C ARG A 9 14.43 15.05 39.53
N ARG A 10 13.15 15.18 39.20
CA ARG A 10 12.35 14.06 38.71
C ARG A 10 13.04 13.49 37.48
N ARG A 11 13.49 12.23 37.57
CA ARG A 11 13.91 11.44 36.41
C ARG A 11 12.73 11.37 35.45
N TYR A 12 12.90 11.95 34.28
CA TYR A 12 12.04 11.72 33.14
C TYR A 12 12.19 10.25 32.73
N VAL A 13 11.14 9.47 32.94
CA VAL A 13 11.02 8.12 32.36
C VAL A 13 10.38 8.33 31.00
N PRO A 14 11.06 8.00 29.88
CA PRO A 14 10.44 8.10 28.57
C PRO A 14 9.23 7.15 28.54
N ALA A 15 8.10 7.65 28.04
CA ALA A 15 6.91 6.84 27.84
C ALA A 15 7.26 5.65 26.94
N PRO A 16 6.71 4.45 27.19
CA PRO A 16 6.89 3.33 26.28
C PRO A 16 6.35 3.75 24.92
N GLU A 17 7.20 3.64 23.89
CA GLU A 17 6.78 3.65 22.49
C GLU A 17 5.50 2.83 22.39
N ALA A 18 4.44 3.44 21.88
CA ALA A 18 3.17 2.76 21.64
C ALA A 18 3.45 1.57 20.75
N ALA A 19 3.48 0.37 21.34
CA ALA A 19 3.65 -0.87 20.61
C ALA A 19 2.63 -0.88 19.48
N ALA A 20 3.09 -1.16 18.26
CA ALA A 20 2.24 -1.26 17.09
C ALA A 20 0.98 -2.08 17.42
N PRO A 21 -0.21 -1.64 16.97
CA PRO A 21 -1.45 -2.31 17.32
C PRO A 21 -1.36 -3.78 16.93
N ARG A 22 -1.46 -4.66 17.92
CA ARG A 22 -1.48 -6.12 17.69
C ARG A 22 -2.67 -6.42 16.78
N ARG A 23 -2.45 -7.30 15.81
CA ARG A 23 -3.54 -7.82 14.98
C ARG A 23 -4.68 -8.30 15.88
N PRO A 24 -5.92 -7.85 15.63
CA PRO A 24 -7.06 -8.34 16.38
C PRO A 24 -7.13 -9.86 16.24
N VAL A 25 -7.22 -10.55 17.37
CA VAL A 25 -7.28 -12.01 17.42
C VAL A 25 -8.64 -12.46 16.90
N ASP A 26 -8.66 -13.37 15.93
CA ASP A 26 -9.88 -14.03 15.48
C ASP A 26 -10.30 -15.10 16.51
N GLN A 27 -11.16 -14.69 17.44
CA GLN A 27 -11.65 -15.56 18.51
C GLN A 27 -12.43 -16.78 18.00
N ALA A 28 -13.14 -16.65 16.88
CA ALA A 28 -13.86 -17.77 16.28
C ALA A 28 -12.87 -18.84 15.78
N LYS A 29 -11.82 -18.41 15.09
CA LYS A 29 -10.75 -19.30 14.63
C LYS A 29 -9.98 -19.95 15.77
N VAL A 30 -9.72 -19.22 16.85
CA VAL A 30 -9.12 -19.78 18.09
C VAL A 30 -10.00 -20.89 18.66
N GLY A 31 -11.32 -20.67 18.73
CA GLY A 31 -12.29 -21.66 19.16
C GLY A 31 -12.27 -22.92 18.31
N ARG A 32 -12.41 -22.78 16.98
CA ARG A 32 -12.37 -23.94 16.06
C ARG A 32 -11.08 -24.74 16.21
N ARG A 33 -9.92 -24.08 16.29
CA ARG A 33 -8.63 -24.75 16.51
C ARG A 33 -8.56 -25.48 17.85
N ALA A 34 -9.15 -24.93 18.91
CA ALA A 34 -9.21 -25.59 20.21
C ALA A 34 -10.07 -26.86 20.17
N VAL A 35 -11.19 -26.82 19.46
CA VAL A 35 -12.04 -27.99 19.22
C VAL A 35 -11.31 -29.07 18.44
N ARG A 36 -10.70 -28.74 17.29
CA ARG A 36 -9.95 -29.71 16.47
C ARG A 36 -8.84 -30.41 17.26
N ARG A 37 -8.12 -29.67 18.10
CA ARG A 37 -7.10 -30.26 19.00
C ARG A 37 -7.69 -31.22 20.03
N ARG A 38 -8.87 -30.91 20.58
CA ARG A 38 -9.58 -31.79 21.53
C ARG A 38 -10.14 -33.03 20.83
N ALA A 39 -10.65 -32.86 19.62
CA ALA A 39 -11.27 -33.91 18.85
C ALA A 39 -10.27 -34.92 18.27
N ALA A 40 -8.99 -34.56 18.15
CA ALA A 40 -7.98 -35.42 17.54
C ALA A 40 -7.93 -36.81 18.21
N GLY A 41 -8.13 -37.86 17.42
CA GLY A 41 -8.21 -39.24 17.86
C GLY A 41 -9.59 -39.70 18.38
N MET A 42 -10.58 -38.82 18.46
CA MET A 42 -11.93 -39.19 18.90
C MET A 42 -12.72 -39.93 17.82
N THR A 43 -13.54 -40.87 18.27
CA THR A 43 -14.56 -41.57 17.49
C THR A 43 -15.85 -40.76 17.37
N ALA A 44 -16.76 -41.19 16.49
CA ALA A 44 -18.06 -40.52 16.28
C ALA A 44 -18.88 -40.39 17.56
N SER A 45 -18.90 -41.43 18.42
CA SER A 45 -19.66 -41.40 19.68
C SER A 45 -19.05 -40.43 20.70
N GLU A 46 -17.73 -40.34 20.77
CA GLU A 46 -17.04 -39.42 21.67
C GLU A 46 -17.22 -37.96 21.23
N ALA A 47 -17.12 -37.70 19.93
CA ALA A 47 -17.37 -36.37 19.36
C ALA A 47 -18.83 -35.93 19.54
N ALA A 48 -19.80 -36.84 19.41
CA ALA A 48 -21.21 -36.54 19.66
C ALA A 48 -21.48 -36.20 21.13
N ALA A 49 -20.87 -36.92 22.08
CA ALA A 49 -20.98 -36.59 23.50
C ALA A 49 -20.37 -35.21 23.81
N ALA A 50 -19.18 -34.92 23.28
CA ALA A 50 -18.52 -33.63 23.45
C ALA A 50 -19.31 -32.46 22.83
N LEU A 51 -20.03 -32.68 21.72
CA LEU A 51 -20.92 -31.68 21.13
C LEU A 51 -22.08 -31.34 22.07
N GLU A 52 -22.72 -32.33 22.68
CA GLU A 52 -23.81 -32.09 23.63
C GLU A 52 -23.33 -31.34 24.87
N ASP A 53 -22.16 -31.69 25.40
CA ASP A 53 -21.52 -30.94 26.48
C ASP A 53 -21.23 -29.48 26.07
N ALA A 54 -20.72 -29.27 24.86
CA ALA A 54 -20.44 -27.93 24.34
C ALA A 54 -21.71 -27.09 24.15
N ARG A 55 -22.81 -27.69 23.68
CA ARG A 55 -24.13 -27.04 23.56
C ARG A 55 -24.69 -26.66 24.92
N LEU A 56 -24.57 -27.54 25.92
CA LEU A 56 -24.99 -27.24 27.28
C LEU A 56 -24.18 -26.08 27.87
N GLN A 57 -22.86 -26.10 27.70
CA GLN A 57 -21.98 -25.03 28.16
C GLN A 57 -22.33 -23.70 27.47
N GLN A 58 -22.55 -23.70 26.15
CA GLN A 58 -22.98 -22.50 25.41
C GLN A 58 -24.33 -21.97 25.92
N HIS A 59 -25.28 -22.86 26.24
CA HIS A 59 -26.55 -22.45 26.81
C HIS A 59 -26.38 -21.76 28.16
N MET A 60 -25.51 -22.28 29.02
CA MET A 60 -25.18 -21.65 30.32
C MET A 60 -24.46 -20.30 30.16
N ASP A 61 -23.58 -20.18 29.17
CA ASP A 61 -22.82 -18.96 28.93
C ASP A 61 -23.65 -17.87 28.25
N ARG A 62 -24.75 -18.22 27.55
CA ARG A 62 -25.65 -17.26 26.91
C ARG A 62 -26.32 -16.30 27.89
N ASP A 63 -26.56 -16.74 29.12
CA ASP A 63 -27.21 -15.92 30.16
C ASP A 63 -26.22 -14.98 30.86
N ARG A 64 -24.94 -14.98 30.45
CA ARG A 64 -23.90 -14.11 30.97
C ARG A 64 -23.66 -12.89 30.08
N GLU A 65 -23.98 -11.71 30.61
CA GLU A 65 -23.86 -10.44 29.89
C GLU A 65 -22.41 -10.10 29.48
N ASP A 66 -21.40 -10.58 30.21
CA ASP A 66 -19.97 -10.35 29.90
C ASP A 66 -19.47 -11.13 28.66
N LEU A 67 -20.29 -12.05 28.12
CA LEU A 67 -19.96 -12.90 26.98
C LEU A 67 -20.80 -12.60 25.73
N ALA A 68 -21.60 -11.53 25.73
CA ALA A 68 -22.54 -11.22 24.64
C ALA A 68 -21.86 -11.03 23.26
N ASP A 69 -20.61 -10.55 23.24
CA ASP A 69 -19.80 -10.37 22.01
C ASP A 69 -18.83 -11.55 21.74
N ASP A 70 -18.92 -12.64 22.51
CA ASP A 70 -18.01 -13.78 22.35
C ASP A 70 -18.32 -14.58 21.07
N LYS A 71 -17.48 -14.39 20.05
CA LYS A 71 -17.54 -15.16 18.80
C LYS A 71 -16.93 -16.56 18.93
N ARG A 72 -16.25 -16.86 20.05
CA ARG A 72 -15.57 -18.12 20.26
C ARG A 72 -16.55 -19.24 20.58
N GLY A 73 -17.42 -19.08 21.59
CA GLY A 73 -18.40 -20.10 21.98
C GLY A 73 -19.23 -20.66 20.82
N PRO A 74 -19.91 -19.82 20.01
CA PRO A 74 -20.65 -20.28 18.84
C PRO A 74 -19.80 -21.00 17.80
N ALA A 75 -18.56 -20.55 17.59
CA ALA A 75 -17.64 -21.18 16.65
C ALA A 75 -17.13 -22.54 17.14
N GLU A 76 -16.95 -22.72 18.46
CA GLU A 76 -16.60 -24.01 19.04
C GLU A 76 -17.73 -25.03 18.84
N VAL A 77 -18.99 -24.65 19.11
CA VAL A 77 -20.15 -25.55 18.95
C VAL A 77 -20.34 -25.93 17.48
N ALA A 78 -20.27 -24.96 16.56
CA ALA A 78 -20.37 -25.23 15.12
C ALA A 78 -19.25 -26.17 14.62
N GLU A 79 -18.04 -26.04 15.16
CA GLU A 79 -16.93 -26.94 14.79
C GLU A 79 -17.12 -28.35 15.34
N TRP A 80 -17.61 -28.50 16.57
CA TRP A 80 -17.95 -29.81 17.13
C TRP A 80 -19.02 -30.51 16.29
N GLU A 81 -20.05 -29.76 15.86
CA GLU A 81 -21.12 -30.29 15.02
C GLU A 81 -20.59 -30.79 13.67
N ARG A 82 -19.71 -30.02 13.04
CA ARG A 82 -19.04 -30.44 11.80
C ARG A 82 -18.22 -31.72 11.99
N ILE A 83 -17.43 -31.81 13.06
CA ILE A 83 -16.59 -32.99 13.33
C ILE A 83 -17.45 -34.22 13.62
N ALA A 84 -18.50 -34.08 14.44
CA ALA A 84 -19.43 -35.17 14.73
C ALA A 84 -20.09 -35.68 13.44
N GLN A 85 -20.54 -34.78 12.56
CA GLN A 85 -21.12 -35.13 11.26
C GLN A 85 -20.10 -35.79 10.32
N LEU A 86 -18.87 -35.28 10.27
CA LEU A 86 -17.78 -35.84 9.48
C LEU A 86 -17.50 -37.29 9.89
N LEU A 87 -17.35 -37.54 11.20
CA LEU A 87 -17.06 -38.87 11.74
C LEU A 87 -18.24 -39.84 11.57
N ALA A 88 -19.48 -39.36 11.70
CA ALA A 88 -20.66 -40.17 11.41
C ALA A 88 -20.71 -40.64 9.95
N THR A 89 -20.12 -39.87 9.03
CA THR A 89 -20.12 -40.16 7.58
C THR A 89 -18.92 -41.00 7.16
N THR A 90 -17.73 -40.72 7.71
CA THR A 90 -16.46 -41.33 7.29
C THR A 90 -16.10 -42.58 8.08
N GLY A 91 -16.56 -42.68 9.34
CA GLY A 91 -16.10 -43.69 10.29
C GLY A 91 -14.65 -43.46 10.73
N GLY A 92 -14.18 -44.26 11.70
CA GLY A 92 -12.83 -44.14 12.24
C GLY A 92 -12.68 -43.02 13.28
N VAL A 93 -11.45 -42.53 13.43
CA VAL A 93 -11.07 -41.49 14.39
C VAL A 93 -10.77 -40.18 13.67
N TYR A 94 -11.01 -39.05 14.34
CA TYR A 94 -10.74 -37.74 13.76
C TYR A 94 -9.25 -37.48 13.65
N ASP A 95 -8.79 -37.22 12.43
CA ASP A 95 -7.43 -36.74 12.16
C ASP A 95 -7.49 -35.36 11.47
N PRO A 96 -7.13 -34.27 12.17
CA PRO A 96 -7.16 -32.93 11.60
C PRO A 96 -6.19 -32.74 10.43
N GLU A 97 -5.16 -33.58 10.29
CA GLU A 97 -4.21 -33.48 9.16
C GLU A 97 -4.84 -33.97 7.85
N THR A 98 -5.85 -34.84 7.91
CA THR A 98 -6.58 -35.33 6.73
C THR A 98 -7.87 -34.56 6.45
N ASP A 99 -8.26 -33.65 7.35
CA ASP A 99 -9.50 -32.89 7.25
C ASP A 99 -9.38 -31.77 6.22
N ALA A 100 -10.14 -31.89 5.13
CA ALA A 100 -10.14 -30.92 4.03
C ALA A 100 -10.42 -29.48 4.48
N VAL A 101 -11.31 -29.28 5.46
CA VAL A 101 -11.64 -27.93 5.97
C VAL A 101 -10.44 -27.32 6.70
N VAL A 102 -9.67 -28.14 7.42
CA VAL A 102 -8.44 -27.71 8.10
C VAL A 102 -7.37 -27.36 7.07
N GLN A 103 -7.20 -28.19 6.04
CA GLN A 103 -6.22 -27.96 4.98
C GLN A 103 -6.52 -26.69 4.17
N ASP A 104 -7.79 -26.44 3.84
CA ASP A 104 -8.23 -25.23 3.15
C ASP A 104 -7.98 -23.97 3.99
N GLU A 105 -8.26 -24.02 5.30
CA GLU A 105 -7.98 -22.91 6.23
C GLU A 105 -6.48 -22.62 6.30
N LEU A 106 -5.63 -23.65 6.41
CA LEU A 106 -4.17 -23.49 6.41
C LEU A 106 -3.64 -22.94 5.07
N ALA A 107 -4.21 -23.37 3.95
CA ALA A 107 -3.85 -22.83 2.63
C ALA A 107 -4.29 -21.37 2.46
N ALA A 108 -5.43 -20.98 3.04
CA ALA A 108 -5.86 -19.59 3.08
C ALA A 108 -4.93 -18.72 3.95
N ASP A 109 -4.51 -19.24 5.11
CA ASP A 109 -3.56 -18.57 5.99
C ASP A 109 -2.22 -18.30 5.32
N ARG A 110 -1.63 -19.32 4.67
CA ARG A 110 -0.37 -19.16 3.94
C ARG A 110 -0.46 -18.09 2.87
N ARG A 111 -1.55 -18.09 2.07
CA ARG A 111 -1.78 -17.05 1.05
C ARG A 111 -1.92 -15.65 1.66
N ALA A 112 -2.56 -15.54 2.82
CA ALA A 112 -2.69 -14.26 3.52
C ALA A 112 -1.34 -13.76 4.08
N GLU A 113 -0.54 -14.67 4.63
CA GLU A 113 0.82 -14.37 5.12
C GLU A 113 1.75 -13.97 3.96
N GLU A 114 1.71 -14.69 2.84
CA GLU A 114 2.47 -14.36 1.63
C GLU A 114 2.08 -12.98 1.08
N ALA A 115 0.77 -12.68 1.00
CA ALA A 115 0.28 -11.39 0.54
C ALA A 115 0.70 -10.24 1.48
N GLU A 116 0.73 -10.47 2.79
CA GLU A 116 1.27 -9.50 3.73
C GLU A 116 2.78 -9.29 3.56
N GLN A 117 3.54 -10.38 3.44
CA GLN A 117 4.98 -10.30 3.23
C GLN A 117 5.30 -9.53 1.94
N GLN A 118 4.56 -9.77 0.86
CA GLN A 118 4.67 -9.02 -0.38
C GLN A 118 4.40 -7.53 -0.16
N ARG A 119 3.30 -7.17 0.53
CA ARG A 119 3.00 -5.75 0.85
C ARG A 119 4.09 -5.09 1.70
N LEU A 120 4.67 -5.82 2.65
CA LEU A 120 5.77 -5.29 3.47
C LEU A 120 7.03 -5.09 2.63
N GLN A 121 7.33 -6.04 1.74
CA GLN A 121 8.45 -5.93 0.81
C GLN A 121 8.27 -4.76 -0.16
N GLU A 122 7.09 -4.59 -0.75
CA GLU A 122 6.75 -3.45 -1.61
C GLU A 122 6.92 -2.12 -0.86
N GLN A 123 6.43 -2.02 0.38
CA GLN A 123 6.61 -0.84 1.22
C GLN A 123 8.10 -0.57 1.53
N GLN A 124 8.90 -1.60 1.77
CA GLN A 124 10.33 -1.46 2.00
C GLN A 124 11.06 -0.99 0.73
N GLN A 125 10.72 -1.56 -0.43
CA GLN A 125 11.27 -1.13 -1.71
C GLN A 125 10.91 0.32 -2.01
N LEU A 126 9.67 0.72 -1.75
CA LEU A 126 9.20 2.09 -1.91
C LEU A 126 9.94 3.06 -0.98
N ALA A 127 10.09 2.69 0.29
CA ALA A 127 10.85 3.46 1.27
C ALA A 127 12.31 3.63 0.86
N ALA A 128 12.97 2.54 0.46
CA ALA A 128 14.35 2.59 -0.02
C ALA A 128 14.48 3.48 -1.25
N ARG A 129 13.51 3.43 -2.17
CA ARG A 129 13.49 4.28 -3.35
C ARG A 129 13.30 5.76 -3.00
N ALA A 130 12.41 6.08 -2.07
CA ALA A 130 12.26 7.45 -1.57
C ALA A 130 13.56 7.96 -0.94
N ASP A 131 14.26 7.13 -0.16
CA ASP A 131 15.54 7.48 0.45
C ASP A 131 16.64 7.71 -0.60
N GLU A 132 16.68 6.89 -1.67
CA GLU A 132 17.56 7.12 -2.83
C GLU A 132 17.29 8.48 -3.48
N LEU A 133 16.02 8.81 -3.76
CA LEU A 133 15.65 10.09 -4.36
C LEU A 133 16.04 11.27 -3.46
N ALA A 134 15.80 11.16 -2.15
CA ALA A 134 16.22 12.16 -1.19
C ALA A 134 17.75 12.32 -1.15
N ALA A 135 18.51 11.23 -1.31
CA ALA A 135 19.97 11.29 -1.37
C ALA A 135 20.47 11.98 -2.66
N HIS A 136 19.88 11.68 -3.82
CA HIS A 136 20.19 12.35 -5.09
C HIS A 136 19.87 13.85 -5.02
N MET A 137 18.71 14.19 -4.47
CA MET A 137 18.28 15.57 -4.22
C MET A 137 19.27 16.32 -3.31
N ARG A 138 19.61 15.79 -2.13
CA ARG A 138 20.55 16.43 -1.20
C ARG A 138 21.94 16.62 -1.81
N ALA A 139 22.32 15.75 -2.73
CA ALA A 139 23.58 15.85 -3.46
C ALA A 139 23.53 16.77 -4.68
N GLY A 140 22.36 17.34 -5.03
CA GLY A 140 22.17 18.14 -6.24
C GLY A 140 22.39 17.34 -7.54
N ARG A 141 22.17 16.02 -7.50
CA ARG A 141 22.40 15.09 -8.63
C ARG A 141 21.11 14.49 -9.19
N LEU A 142 19.96 15.07 -8.88
CA LEU A 142 18.69 14.63 -9.45
C LEU A 142 18.50 15.32 -10.80
N ASP A 143 19.17 14.79 -11.81
CA ASP A 143 19.19 15.30 -13.18
C ASP A 143 18.84 14.17 -14.19
N ARG A 144 18.98 14.45 -15.49
CA ARG A 144 18.65 13.52 -16.59
C ARG A 144 19.44 12.21 -16.58
N THR A 145 20.54 12.14 -15.83
CA THR A 145 21.33 10.89 -15.68
C THR A 145 20.70 9.90 -14.71
N VAL A 146 19.85 10.37 -13.80
CA VAL A 146 19.10 9.51 -12.88
C VAL A 146 17.83 9.05 -13.58
N GLN A 147 17.79 7.77 -13.94
CA GLN A 147 16.63 7.19 -14.61
C GLN A 147 15.45 7.01 -13.66
N THR A 148 14.25 7.32 -14.17
CA THR A 148 12.99 6.99 -13.49
C THR A 148 12.72 5.49 -13.53
N ARG A 149 12.06 4.99 -12.49
CA ARG A 149 11.69 3.60 -12.26
C ARG A 149 10.20 3.51 -11.92
N PRO A 150 9.55 2.35 -12.15
CA PRO A 150 8.20 2.12 -11.65
C PRO A 150 8.11 2.41 -10.15
N GLY A 151 7.10 3.18 -9.73
CA GLY A 151 6.86 3.53 -8.33
C GLY A 151 7.54 4.81 -7.86
N ASP A 152 8.25 5.54 -8.73
CA ASP A 152 8.82 6.85 -8.38
C ASP A 152 7.75 7.89 -8.04
N GLU A 153 6.55 7.78 -8.60
CA GLU A 153 5.38 8.59 -8.23
C GLU A 153 4.96 8.32 -6.79
N ALA A 154 4.88 7.05 -6.40
CA ALA A 154 4.59 6.66 -5.02
C ALA A 154 5.72 7.04 -4.06
N ALA A 155 6.98 7.00 -4.52
CA ALA A 155 8.14 7.42 -3.72
C ALA A 155 8.12 8.93 -3.48
N ARG A 156 7.73 9.72 -4.51
CA ARG A 156 7.48 11.16 -4.39
C ARG A 156 6.37 11.45 -3.37
N GLU A 157 5.24 10.76 -3.45
CA GLU A 157 4.17 10.90 -2.44
C GLU A 157 4.68 10.57 -1.04
N LEU A 158 5.46 9.50 -0.88
CA LEU A 158 6.04 9.14 0.41
C LEU A 158 6.98 10.23 0.96
N LEU A 159 7.76 10.89 0.12
CA LEU A 159 8.58 12.04 0.51
C LEU A 159 7.74 13.22 0.99
N VAL A 160 6.60 13.49 0.34
CA VAL A 160 5.64 14.52 0.78
C VAL A 160 5.10 14.20 2.17
N HIS A 161 4.65 12.96 2.38
CA HIS A 161 4.10 12.51 3.67
C HIS A 161 5.13 12.56 4.81
N ARG A 162 6.41 12.28 4.51
CA ARG A 162 7.51 12.34 5.49
C ARG A 162 8.00 13.77 5.78
N GLY A 163 7.65 14.74 4.95
CA GLY A 163 8.16 16.11 5.04
C GLY A 163 9.58 16.28 4.49
N ASP A 164 10.10 15.29 3.77
CA ASP A 164 11.43 15.29 3.12
C ASP A 164 11.38 15.74 1.64
N TYR A 165 10.21 16.18 1.19
CA TYR A 165 9.94 16.55 -0.20
C TYR A 165 10.66 17.84 -0.63
N HIS A 166 11.08 17.88 -1.90
CA HIS A 166 11.62 19.06 -2.55
C HIS A 166 11.10 19.18 -4.00
N PRO A 167 10.77 20.40 -4.49
CA PRO A 167 10.26 20.63 -5.85
C PRO A 167 11.14 20.15 -7.02
N VAL A 168 12.41 19.83 -6.74
CA VAL A 168 13.33 19.30 -7.76
C VAL A 168 12.91 17.89 -8.20
N VAL A 169 12.25 17.12 -7.32
CA VAL A 169 11.69 15.80 -7.66
C VAL A 169 10.62 15.93 -8.73
N ASP A 170 9.74 16.91 -8.59
CA ASP A 170 8.67 17.21 -9.56
C ASP A 170 9.23 17.67 -10.90
N SER A 171 10.28 18.50 -10.88
CA SER A 171 10.96 18.95 -12.09
C SER A 171 11.65 17.79 -12.81
N TRP A 172 12.29 16.88 -12.06
CA TRP A 172 12.92 15.68 -12.59
C TRP A 172 11.90 14.70 -13.21
N LEU A 173 10.77 14.45 -12.53
CA LEU A 173 9.69 13.61 -13.07
C LEU A 173 9.07 14.22 -14.34
N ALA A 174 8.81 15.53 -14.34
CA ALA A 174 8.28 16.24 -15.50
C ALA A 174 9.22 16.16 -16.71
N GLN A 175 10.53 16.35 -16.49
CA GLN A 175 11.54 16.21 -17.54
C GLN A 175 11.58 14.78 -18.09
N ALA A 176 11.59 13.78 -17.21
CA ALA A 176 11.64 12.38 -17.63
C ALA A 176 10.39 11.98 -18.44
N LEU A 177 9.22 12.48 -18.06
CA LEU A 177 7.96 12.27 -18.77
C LEU A 177 7.97 12.94 -20.16
N ALA A 178 8.47 14.18 -20.25
CA ALA A 178 8.60 14.91 -21.51
C ALA A 178 9.59 14.23 -22.47
N ASP A 179 10.75 13.81 -21.94
CA ASP A 179 11.79 13.11 -22.71
C ASP A 179 11.43 11.65 -23.03
N ARG A 180 10.34 11.12 -22.45
CA ARG A 180 9.92 9.71 -22.53
C ARG A 180 11.07 8.77 -22.15
N SER A 181 11.76 9.10 -21.05
CA SER A 181 12.93 8.38 -20.57
C SER A 181 12.61 7.51 -19.35
N GLY A 182 13.50 6.54 -19.06
CA GLY A 182 13.32 5.60 -17.95
C GLY A 182 12.02 4.82 -18.06
N HIS A 183 11.25 4.77 -16.97
CA HIS A 183 9.95 4.10 -16.96
C HIS A 183 8.93 4.72 -17.94
N TYR A 184 9.03 6.03 -18.20
CA TYR A 184 8.11 6.73 -19.11
C TYR A 184 8.38 6.49 -20.59
N ALA A 185 9.37 5.67 -20.94
CA ALA A 185 9.50 5.17 -22.32
C ALA A 185 8.28 4.31 -22.71
N ASP A 186 7.69 3.59 -21.75
CA ASP A 186 6.47 2.81 -21.93
C ASP A 186 5.23 3.71 -22.05
N PRO A 187 4.44 3.61 -23.15
CA PRO A 187 3.16 4.31 -23.27
C PRO A 187 2.18 4.04 -22.14
N ALA A 188 2.11 2.81 -21.62
CA ALA A 188 1.19 2.46 -20.54
C ALA A 188 1.55 3.19 -19.25
N ALA A 189 2.85 3.31 -18.96
CA ALA A 189 3.36 4.09 -17.83
C ALA A 189 2.97 5.57 -17.93
N ARG A 190 3.07 6.16 -19.13
CA ARG A 190 2.66 7.57 -19.36
C ARG A 190 1.15 7.77 -19.18
N THR A 191 0.34 6.79 -19.58
CA THR A 191 -1.12 6.84 -19.32
C THR A 191 -1.41 6.73 -17.84
N ALA A 192 -0.78 5.80 -17.11
CA ALA A 192 -0.94 5.66 -15.67
C ALA A 192 -0.49 6.91 -14.89
N ALA A 193 0.56 7.58 -15.38
CA ALA A 193 1.06 8.83 -14.81
C ALA A 193 0.02 9.96 -14.80
N ALA A 194 -0.98 9.92 -15.69
CA ALA A 194 -2.08 10.87 -15.70
C ALA A 194 -2.89 10.82 -14.40
N ASP A 195 -3.06 9.64 -13.81
CA ASP A 195 -3.85 9.44 -12.59
C ASP A 195 -3.01 9.55 -11.31
N SER A 196 -1.68 9.39 -11.39
CA SER A 196 -0.80 9.33 -10.22
C SER A 196 0.02 10.60 -9.98
N LEU A 197 0.36 11.38 -11.01
CA LEU A 197 1.15 12.61 -10.83
C LEU A 197 0.27 13.81 -10.46
N PRO A 198 0.81 14.82 -9.76
CA PRO A 198 0.14 16.11 -9.60
C PRO A 198 -0.05 16.81 -10.95
N GLU A 199 -1.12 17.60 -11.06
CA GLU A 199 -1.44 18.37 -12.26
C GLU A 199 -0.30 19.29 -12.71
N ALA A 200 0.33 19.99 -11.77
CA ALA A 200 1.49 20.84 -12.05
C ALA A 200 2.66 20.07 -12.68
N VAL A 201 2.90 18.81 -12.30
CA VAL A 201 3.98 17.99 -12.88
C VAL A 201 3.65 17.62 -14.33
N ARG A 202 2.39 17.26 -14.59
CA ARG A 202 1.92 16.94 -15.95
C ARG A 202 1.97 18.16 -16.87
N ALA A 203 1.52 19.31 -16.38
CA ALA A 203 1.54 20.56 -17.14
C ALA A 203 2.96 21.03 -17.45
N HIS A 204 3.88 20.88 -16.47
CA HIS A 204 5.30 21.12 -16.70
C HIS A 204 5.85 20.21 -17.82
N ALA A 205 5.56 18.91 -17.78
CA ALA A 205 6.01 17.96 -18.81
C ALA A 205 5.44 18.28 -20.21
N ALA A 206 4.16 18.66 -20.28
CA ALA A 206 3.52 19.07 -21.53
C ALA A 206 4.20 20.30 -22.13
N LEU A 207 4.48 21.33 -21.31
CA LEU A 207 5.19 22.52 -21.74
C LEU A 207 6.62 22.20 -22.21
N LEU A 208 7.37 21.38 -21.48
CA LEU A 208 8.71 20.94 -21.89
C LEU A 208 8.69 20.21 -23.25
N THR A 209 7.70 19.35 -23.47
CA THR A 209 7.51 18.64 -24.74
C THR A 209 7.24 19.62 -25.89
N ALA A 210 6.38 20.61 -25.66
CA ALA A 210 6.04 21.61 -26.67
C ALA A 210 7.24 22.52 -27.00
N LEU A 211 8.01 22.93 -25.97
CA LEU A 211 9.21 23.73 -26.13
C LEU A 211 10.30 22.98 -26.90
N ALA A 212 10.51 21.68 -26.62
CA ALA A 212 11.50 20.88 -27.34
C ALA A 212 11.25 20.85 -28.87
N ARG A 213 10.00 20.96 -29.32
CA ARG A 213 9.64 21.02 -30.76
C ARG A 213 10.03 22.33 -31.43
N THR A 214 10.29 23.39 -30.68
CA THR A 214 10.75 24.67 -31.24
C THR A 214 12.19 24.59 -31.77
N GLY A 215 12.95 23.54 -31.39
CA GLY A 215 14.35 23.38 -31.76
C GLY A 215 15.33 24.28 -30.98
N ALA A 216 14.83 25.08 -30.03
CA ALA A 216 15.69 25.83 -29.12
C ALA A 216 16.34 24.86 -28.11
N PRO A 217 17.67 24.89 -27.92
CA PRO A 217 18.30 24.11 -26.88
C PRO A 217 17.85 24.66 -25.52
N ALA A 218 17.04 23.88 -24.80
CA ALA A 218 16.59 24.27 -23.47
C ALA A 218 17.81 24.49 -22.56
N ALA A 219 18.09 25.74 -22.20
CA ALA A 219 19.06 26.05 -21.16
C ALA A 219 18.52 25.57 -19.80
N ASP A 220 19.41 25.20 -18.87
CA ASP A 220 19.01 24.65 -17.55
C ASP A 220 18.01 25.56 -16.80
N GLY A 221 18.03 26.88 -17.04
CA GLY A 221 17.10 27.86 -16.45
C GLY A 221 15.69 27.90 -17.07
N GLU A 222 15.48 27.36 -18.27
CA GLU A 222 14.15 27.28 -18.89
C GLU A 222 13.28 26.20 -18.24
N LEU A 223 13.93 25.16 -17.69
CA LEU A 223 13.29 24.09 -16.92
C LEU A 223 12.73 24.62 -15.59
N GLU A 224 13.49 25.49 -14.90
CA GLU A 224 13.03 26.11 -13.66
C GLU A 224 11.90 27.14 -13.89
N PHE A 225 11.90 27.81 -15.04
CA PHE A 225 10.81 28.72 -15.41
C PHE A 225 9.51 27.97 -15.68
N ALA A 226 9.56 26.92 -16.51
CA ALA A 226 8.41 26.09 -16.83
C ALA A 226 7.82 25.43 -15.56
N GLY A 227 8.68 24.94 -14.66
CA GLY A 227 8.26 24.39 -13.38
C GLY A 227 7.56 25.42 -12.47
N ARG A 228 8.08 26.65 -12.38
CA ARG A 228 7.43 27.72 -11.61
C ARG A 228 6.09 28.14 -12.21
N LEU A 229 5.98 28.18 -13.53
CA LEU A 229 4.73 28.50 -14.21
C LEU A 229 3.66 27.44 -13.92
N ALA A 230 4.01 26.16 -14.06
CA ALA A 230 3.12 25.04 -13.77
C ALA A 230 2.67 24.99 -12.31
N GLN A 231 3.56 25.35 -11.39
CA GLN A 231 3.23 25.42 -9.96
C GLN A 231 2.30 26.60 -9.63
N ALA A 232 2.39 27.70 -10.36
CA ALA A 232 1.55 28.88 -10.15
C ALA A 232 0.16 28.70 -10.78
N ASP A 233 0.11 28.13 -11.98
CA ASP A 233 -1.12 27.89 -12.74
C ASP A 233 -0.92 26.74 -13.74
N ALA A 234 -1.34 25.54 -13.35
CA ALA A 234 -1.19 24.34 -14.16
C ALA A 234 -2.09 24.40 -15.42
N GLU A 235 -3.31 24.91 -15.29
CA GLU A 235 -4.26 25.03 -16.40
C GLU A 235 -3.74 25.99 -17.48
N ALA A 236 -3.23 27.17 -17.07
CA ALA A 236 -2.64 28.12 -18.01
C ALA A 236 -1.36 27.56 -18.67
N THR A 237 -0.59 26.77 -17.93
CA THR A 237 0.61 26.11 -18.45
C THR A 237 0.26 25.06 -19.51
N ASP A 238 -0.77 24.24 -19.27
CA ASP A 238 -1.29 23.28 -20.25
C ASP A 238 -1.86 23.99 -21.49
N ALA A 239 -2.61 25.08 -21.28
CA ALA A 239 -3.13 25.89 -22.38
C ALA A 239 -2.02 26.48 -23.26
N LEU A 240 -0.92 26.94 -22.62
CA LEU A 240 0.27 27.44 -23.33
C LEU A 240 0.97 26.32 -24.12
N ALA A 241 1.15 25.15 -23.51
CA ALA A 241 1.72 23.99 -24.18
C ALA A 241 0.89 23.62 -25.43
N ALA A 242 -0.44 23.53 -25.28
CA ALA A 242 -1.33 23.23 -26.39
C ALA A 242 -1.34 24.31 -27.48
N TRP A 243 -1.18 25.59 -27.11
CA TRP A 243 -1.03 26.67 -28.08
C TRP A 243 0.27 26.53 -28.88
N LEU A 244 1.40 26.28 -28.21
CA LEU A 244 2.69 26.03 -28.87
C LEU A 244 2.62 24.84 -29.83
N GLU A 245 2.00 23.74 -29.41
CA GLU A 245 1.83 22.56 -30.26
C GLU A 245 1.03 22.87 -31.53
N ARG A 246 -0.05 23.64 -31.42
CA ARG A 246 -0.84 24.06 -32.59
C ARG A 246 -0.08 25.03 -33.49
N SER A 247 0.70 25.95 -32.91
CA SER A 247 1.47 26.93 -33.68
C SER A 247 2.66 26.32 -34.42
N LEU A 248 3.21 25.21 -33.91
CA LEU A 248 4.33 24.49 -34.50
C LEU A 248 3.88 23.32 -35.39
N ALA A 249 2.58 23.00 -35.41
CA ALA A 249 2.04 22.02 -36.32
C ALA A 249 2.31 22.48 -37.77
N PRO A 250 2.85 21.62 -38.64
CA PRO A 250 3.04 21.97 -40.03
C PRO A 250 1.68 22.42 -40.57
N THR A 251 1.65 23.63 -41.12
CA THR A 251 0.49 24.10 -41.85
C THR A 251 0.38 23.16 -43.05
N GLU A 252 -0.57 22.22 -43.01
CA GLU A 252 -1.06 21.54 -44.22
C GLU A 252 -1.71 22.64 -45.07
N LEU A 253 -0.87 23.43 -45.73
CA LEU A 253 -1.27 24.24 -46.87
C LEU A 253 -1.67 23.22 -47.92
N GLY A 254 -2.97 22.96 -47.99
CA GLY A 254 -3.57 22.22 -49.07
C GLY A 254 -3.05 22.78 -50.38
N GLU A 255 -2.22 21.99 -51.07
CA GLU A 255 -1.93 22.23 -52.45
C GLU A 255 -3.25 22.17 -53.21
N ALA A 256 -3.63 23.32 -53.74
CA ALA A 256 -4.61 23.43 -54.80
C ALA A 256 -4.11 22.62 -56.00
N GLY A 257 -4.70 21.45 -56.21
CA GLY A 257 -4.65 20.72 -57.48
C GLY A 257 -5.77 21.20 -58.39
N ASP A 258 -5.45 22.22 -59.17
CA ASP A 258 -6.15 22.71 -60.36
C ASP A 258 -6.69 21.56 -61.25
N ARG A 259 -8.02 21.54 -61.50
CA ARG A 259 -8.68 20.95 -62.68
C ARG A 259 -10.03 21.60 -62.95
#